data_AF-A0A0L0BUB0-F1
#
_entry.id   AF-A0A0L0BUB0-F1
#
_cell.length_a   1.000
_cell.length_b   1.000
_cell.length_c   1.000
_cell.angle_alpha   90.00
_cell.angle_beta   90.00
_cell.angle_gamma   90.00
#
_symmetry.space_group_name_H-M   'P 1'
#
loop_
_entity.id
_entity.type
_entity.pdbx_description
1 polymer ?
#
loop_
_entity_poly.entity_id
_entity_poly.type
_entity_poly.pdbx_seq_one_letter_code
_entity_poly.pdbx_strand_id
1 'polypeptide(L)'
;MKYIFVSLTASLAIMVLTQAKPLPQSSTENPPCQMPTICGRRADGTCQLFFNKCQFDNTNCRLNYDSKTMWTQVDKSRCSKLTSTGSPGPCS
;
A
#
# COMPACT_ATOMS: atom_id res chain seq x y z
N MET A 1 23.67 -55.64 49.29
CA MET A 1 22.66 -54.58 49.52
C MET A 1 21.78 -54.51 48.27
N LYS A 2 20.46 -54.42 48.47
CA LYS A 2 19.38 -54.39 47.48
C LYS A 2 19.19 -52.98 46.89
N TYR A 3 18.36 -52.90 45.84
CA TYR A 3 17.67 -51.73 45.26
C TYR A 3 18.37 -51.05 44.07
N ILE A 4 17.71 -50.58 42.99
CA ILE A 4 16.31 -50.63 42.48
C ILE A 4 16.40 -50.26 40.98
N PHE A 5 15.56 -50.89 40.17
CA PHE A 5 15.20 -50.47 38.80
C PHE A 5 14.50 -49.10 38.84
N VAL A 6 14.95 -48.08 38.09
CA VAL A 6 14.04 -47.10 37.46
C VAL A 6 14.69 -46.54 36.20
N SER A 7 14.23 -47.01 35.04
CA SER A 7 14.37 -46.29 33.77
C SER A 7 13.49 -45.05 33.79
N LEU A 8 14.00 -43.89 33.40
CA LEU A 8 13.17 -42.81 32.87
C LEU A 8 13.98 -42.03 31.82
N THR A 9 13.76 -42.41 30.56
CA THR A 9 14.16 -41.63 29.39
C THR A 9 13.31 -40.36 29.36
N ALA A 10 13.84 -39.26 29.88
CA ALA A 10 13.25 -37.93 29.71
C ALA A 10 13.61 -37.40 28.32
N SER A 11 12.87 -37.87 27.32
CA SER A 11 12.91 -37.37 25.96
C SER A 11 12.15 -36.05 25.83
N LEU A 12 12.79 -35.12 25.11
CA LEU A 12 12.21 -34.05 24.31
C LEU A 12 11.31 -33.01 25.00
N ALA A 13 11.87 -31.82 25.19
CA ALA A 13 11.18 -30.58 24.84
C ALA A 13 12.22 -29.51 24.44
N ILE A 14 12.74 -29.59 23.20
CA ILE A 14 13.39 -28.42 22.60
C ILE A 14 12.26 -27.46 22.24
N MET A 15 11.98 -26.51 23.13
CA MET A 15 11.14 -25.35 22.78
C MET A 15 11.90 -24.54 21.74
N VAL A 16 11.58 -24.78 20.47
CA VAL A 16 11.99 -23.92 19.36
C VAL A 16 11.32 -22.57 19.59
N LEU A 17 12.08 -21.60 20.09
CA LEU A 17 11.74 -20.19 19.98
C LEU A 17 11.69 -19.87 18.48
N THR A 18 10.50 -19.94 17.88
CA THR A 18 10.23 -19.29 16.61
C THR A 18 10.37 -17.79 16.86
N GLN A 19 11.59 -17.27 16.66
CA GLN A 19 11.81 -15.85 16.41
C GLN A 19 10.96 -15.53 15.18
N ALA A 20 9.82 -14.88 15.41
CA ALA A 20 9.08 -14.23 14.34
C ALA A 20 10.03 -13.19 13.77
N LYS A 21 10.64 -13.52 12.63
CA LYS A 21 11.44 -12.58 11.84
C LYS A 21 10.54 -11.35 11.65
N PRO A 22 10.90 -10.17 12.16
CA PRO A 22 10.15 -8.97 11.84
C PRO A 22 10.10 -8.91 10.32
N LEU A 23 8.90 -8.99 9.75
CA LEU A 23 8.73 -8.59 8.36
C LEU A 23 9.36 -7.20 8.26
N PRO A 24 10.14 -6.91 7.20
CA PRO A 24 10.63 -5.56 7.01
C PRO A 24 9.42 -4.65 7.08
N GLN A 25 9.33 -3.88 8.17
CA GLN A 25 8.38 -2.80 8.24
C GLN A 25 8.77 -1.95 7.05
N SER A 26 7.91 -1.93 6.04
CA SER A 26 7.97 -0.91 5.01
C SER A 26 7.80 0.38 5.77
N SER A 27 8.91 0.95 6.24
CA SER A 27 9.02 2.34 6.63
C SER A 27 8.83 3.11 5.34
N THR A 28 7.59 3.09 4.87
CA THR A 28 7.09 4.07 3.93
C THR A 28 7.01 5.33 4.76
N GLU A 29 8.17 5.96 4.97
CA GLU A 29 8.25 7.38 5.23
C GLU A 29 7.60 8.00 4.00
N ASN A 30 6.27 8.15 4.06
CA ASN A 30 5.50 8.72 2.98
C ASN A 30 6.09 10.11 2.78
N PRO A 31 6.60 10.43 1.57
CA PRO A 31 7.16 11.74 1.33
C PRO A 31 6.12 12.79 1.72
N PRO A 32 6.53 13.91 2.35
CA PRO A 32 5.60 14.94 2.79
C PRO A 32 4.68 15.29 1.62
N CYS A 33 3.37 15.26 1.87
CA CYS A 33 2.38 15.39 0.82
C CYS A 33 2.53 16.72 0.10
N GLN A 34 3.20 16.67 -1.06
CA GLN A 34 3.52 17.86 -1.82
C GLN A 34 2.21 18.46 -2.35
N MET A 35 1.94 19.69 -1.94
CA MET A 35 0.91 20.54 -2.52
C MET A 35 1.46 21.10 -3.83
N PRO A 36 1.22 20.41 -4.95
CA PRO A 36 0.19 20.94 -5.85
C PRO A 36 -0.86 19.90 -6.24
N THR A 37 -2.01 20.40 -6.70
CA THR A 37 -3.08 19.57 -7.28
C THR A 37 -2.57 18.78 -8.48
N ILE A 38 -2.88 17.49 -8.54
CA ILE A 38 -2.51 16.59 -9.63
C ILE A 38 -3.71 16.33 -10.53
N CYS A 39 -3.52 16.36 -11.84
CA CYS A 39 -4.52 15.88 -12.79
C CYS A 39 -4.21 14.41 -13.12
N GLY A 40 -5.15 13.52 -12.82
CA GLY A 40 -5.07 12.12 -13.19
C GLY A 40 -6.04 11.80 -14.33
N ARG A 41 -5.64 10.90 -15.23
CA ARG A 41 -6.46 10.35 -16.31
C ARG A 41 -6.52 8.82 -16.22
N ARG A 42 -7.70 8.25 -16.46
CA ARG A 42 -7.91 6.81 -16.61
C ARG A 42 -7.92 6.39 -18.08
N ALA A 43 -7.79 5.08 -18.31
CA ALA A 43 -7.80 4.48 -19.64
C ALA A 43 -9.12 4.73 -20.42
N ASP A 44 -10.24 4.88 -19.69
CA ASP A 44 -11.56 5.22 -20.22
C ASP A 44 -11.68 6.68 -20.72
N GLY A 45 -10.65 7.51 -20.52
CA GLY A 45 -10.67 8.93 -20.89
C GLY A 45 -11.23 9.85 -19.81
N THR A 46 -11.55 9.33 -18.63
CA THR A 46 -11.99 10.13 -17.49
C THR A 46 -10.79 10.82 -16.84
N CYS A 47 -10.94 12.10 -16.50
CA CYS A 47 -9.99 12.90 -15.73
C CYS A 47 -10.51 13.19 -14.32
N GLN A 48 -9.62 13.37 -13.36
CA GLN A 48 -9.94 13.80 -12.00
C GLN A 48 -8.81 14.66 -11.43
N LEU A 49 -9.18 15.71 -10.70
CA LEU A 49 -8.24 16.48 -9.89
C LEU A 49 -8.04 15.81 -8.52
N PHE A 50 -6.80 15.63 -8.12
CA PHE A 50 -6.38 15.16 -6.81
C PHE A 50 -5.76 16.31 -6.05
N PHE A 51 -6.12 16.47 -4.78
CA PHE A 51 -5.63 17.55 -3.91
C PHE A 51 -4.10 17.64 -3.90
N ASN A 52 -3.41 16.51 -3.92
CA ASN A 52 -1.96 16.41 -3.90
C ASN A 52 -1.49 15.04 -4.38
N LYS A 53 -0.16 14.87 -4.46
CA LYS A 53 0.48 13.60 -4.87
C LYS A 53 0.14 12.44 -3.93
N CYS A 54 0.05 12.65 -2.62
CA CYS A 54 -0.33 11.59 -1.68
C CYS A 54 -1.73 11.05 -1.96
N GLN A 55 -2.71 11.91 -2.21
CA GLN A 55 -4.07 11.45 -2.51
C GLN A 55 -4.10 10.65 -3.82
N PHE A 56 -3.35 11.08 -4.82
CA PHE A 56 -3.19 10.35 -6.08
C PHE A 56 -2.58 8.96 -5.85
N ASP A 57 -1.46 8.88 -5.12
CA ASP A 57 -0.77 7.62 -4.84
C ASP A 57 -1.59 6.69 -3.95
N ASN A 58 -2.21 7.20 -2.89
CA ASN A 58 -3.09 6.43 -2.02
C ASN A 58 -4.30 5.88 -2.80
N THR A 59 -4.83 6.65 -3.76
CA THR A 59 -5.91 6.19 -4.61
C THR A 59 -5.45 5.04 -5.51
N ASN A 60 -4.29 5.17 -6.16
CA ASN A 60 -3.72 4.11 -6.99
C ASN A 60 -3.34 2.87 -6.17
N CYS A 61 -2.82 3.05 -4.96
CA CYS A 61 -2.53 1.96 -4.03
C CYS A 61 -3.80 1.20 -3.64
N ARG A 62 -4.90 1.90 -3.34
CA ARG A 62 -6.21 1.27 -3.05
C ARG A 62 -6.80 0.52 -4.24
N LEU A 63 -6.43 0.93 -5.46
CA LEU A 63 -6.79 0.25 -6.70
C LEU A 63 -5.82 -0.87 -7.08
N ASN A 64 -4.86 -1.21 -6.20
CA ASN A 64 -3.81 -2.20 -6.46
C ASN A 64 -3.02 -1.93 -7.73
N TYR A 65 -2.91 -0.66 -8.16
CA TYR A 65 -2.29 -0.27 -9.42
C TYR A 65 -2.84 -1.05 -10.64
N ASP A 66 -4.11 -1.45 -10.61
CA ASP A 66 -4.75 -2.16 -11.70
C ASP A 66 -4.77 -1.30 -12.98
N SER A 67 -4.27 -1.85 -14.08
CA SER A 67 -4.10 -1.12 -15.35
C SER A 67 -5.38 -0.55 -15.98
N LYS A 68 -6.55 -1.07 -15.62
CA LYS A 68 -7.83 -0.59 -16.15
C LYS A 68 -8.41 0.55 -15.32
N THR A 69 -8.09 0.59 -14.03
CA THR A 69 -8.70 1.51 -13.06
C THR A 69 -7.73 2.53 -12.48
N MET A 70 -6.42 2.32 -12.62
CA MET A 70 -5.40 3.24 -12.12
C MET A 70 -5.46 4.59 -12.83
N TRP A 71 -5.07 5.62 -12.09
CA TRP A 71 -4.92 6.96 -12.58
C TRP A 71 -3.49 7.17 -13.06
N THR A 72 -3.34 7.72 -14.25
CA THR A 72 -2.07 8.18 -14.81
C THR A 72 -1.98 9.69 -14.65
N GLN A 73 -0.90 10.20 -14.07
CA GLN A 73 -0.69 11.64 -13.97
C GLN A 73 -0.51 12.23 -15.37
N VAL A 74 -1.24 13.29 -15.68
CA VAL A 74 -1.16 14.02 -16.94
C VAL A 74 -0.99 15.51 -16.66
N ASP A 75 -0.77 16.29 -17.72
CA ASP A 75 -0.66 17.74 -17.60
C ASP A 75 -1.92 18.35 -16.97
N LYS A 76 -1.74 19.35 -16.10
CA LYS A 76 -2.84 19.99 -15.36
C LYS A 76 -3.89 20.62 -16.29
N SER A 77 -3.50 21.05 -17.50
CA SER A 77 -4.41 21.59 -18.51
C SER A 77 -5.48 20.59 -18.97
N ARG A 78 -5.24 19.29 -18.86
CA ARG A 78 -6.21 18.23 -19.20
C ARG A 78 -7.40 18.20 -18.25
N CYS A 79 -7.24 18.76 -17.05
CA CYS A 79 -8.30 18.94 -16.07
C CYS A 79 -8.82 20.39 -16.02
N SER A 80 -8.53 21.24 -17.02
CA SER A 80 -8.91 22.67 -16.99
C SER A 80 -10.42 22.93 -16.87
N LYS A 81 -11.26 22.00 -17.35
CA LYS A 81 -12.72 22.05 -17.20
C LYS A 81 -13.23 21.51 -15.86
N LEU A 82 -12.38 20.90 -15.03
CA LEU A 82 -12.75 20.37 -13.72
C LEU A 82 -12.56 21.45 -12.66
N THR A 83 -13.64 21.78 -11.95
CA THR A 83 -13.65 22.80 -10.89
C THR A 83 -13.48 22.23 -9.48
N SER A 84 -13.62 20.90 -9.33
CA SER A 84 -13.63 20.21 -8.04
C SER A 84 -12.64 19.05 -8.00
N THR A 85 -11.86 18.97 -6.94
CA THR A 85 -11.03 17.81 -6.60
C THR A 85 -11.90 16.64 -6.16
N GLY A 86 -11.53 15.42 -6.57
CA GLY A 86 -12.22 14.19 -6.18
C GLY A 86 -13.41 13.81 -7.06
N SER A 87 -13.85 14.68 -7.97
CA SER A 87 -14.93 14.41 -8.91
C SER A 87 -14.37 14.02 -10.28
N PRO A 88 -14.59 12.78 -10.76
CA PRO A 88 -14.25 12.40 -12.11
C PRO A 88 -15.12 13.13 -13.13
N GLY A 89 -14.56 13.48 -14.28
CA GLY A 89 -15.27 14.07 -15.40
C GLY A 89 -14.50 13.89 -16.71
N PRO A 90 -15.04 14.37 -17.85
CA PRO A 90 -14.32 14.29 -19.12
C PRO A 90 -13.04 15.11 -19.08
N CYS A 91 -11.95 14.58 -19.65
CA CYS A 91 -10.76 15.37 -19.90
C CYS A 91 -11.04 16.51 -20.89
N SER A 92 -10.26 17.59 -20.79
CA SER A 92 -10.38 18.78 -21.66
C SER A 92 -9.71 18.61 -23.02
#